data_AF-A0A7W1JW94-F1
#
_entry.id   AF-A0A7W1JW94-F1
#
_cell.length_a   1.000
_cell.length_b   1.000
_cell.length_c   1.000
_cell.angle_alpha   90.00
_cell.angle_beta   90.00
_cell.angle_gamma   90.00
#
_symmetry.space_group_name_H-M   'P 1'
#
loop_
_entity.id
_entity.type
_entity.pdbx_description
1 polymer ?
#
loop_
_entity_poly.entity_id
_entity_poly.type
_entity_poly.pdbx_seq_one_letter_code
_entity_poly.pdbx_strand_id
1 'polypeptide(L)'
;MPVNRRETKDGRTRAADRAYRSAVPRCQRAIAESAERFDASDAEFVCECADAACAERVPATLVHYEEVRSDATHFLLVPGHEVEEMERVVKRPHKRFAIVEKFNAIVARTVRQLNPRTELG
;
A
#
# COMPACT_ATOMS: atom_id res chain seq x y z
N MET A 1 -14.96 -5.82 19.44
CA MET A 1 -14.28 -7.12 19.62
C MET A 1 -13.21 -7.21 18.54
N PRO A 2 -11.90 -7.27 18.86
CA PRO A 2 -10.89 -7.39 17.82
C PRO A 2 -10.90 -8.83 17.30
N VAL A 3 -11.20 -8.99 16.01
CA VAL A 3 -11.15 -10.29 15.33
C VAL A 3 -9.68 -10.74 15.24
N ASN A 4 -9.43 -11.93 15.76
CA ASN A 4 -8.13 -12.58 15.80
C ASN A 4 -7.73 -12.99 14.36
N ARG A 5 -6.87 -12.19 13.74
CA ARG A 5 -6.43 -12.29 12.33
C ARG A 5 -5.17 -13.17 12.20
N ARG A 6 -5.24 -14.44 12.59
CA ARG A 6 -4.10 -15.38 12.41
C ARG A 6 -4.30 -16.46 11.35
N GLU A 7 -5.46 -16.54 10.71
CA GLU A 7 -5.72 -17.64 9.76
C GLU A 7 -6.39 -17.11 8.48
N THR A 8 -5.58 -16.83 7.45
CA THR A 8 -5.85 -17.11 6.01
C THR A 8 -4.58 -16.77 5.20
N LYS A 9 -3.46 -17.42 5.49
CA LYS A 9 -2.25 -17.38 4.66
C LYS A 9 -2.04 -18.74 3.99
N ASP A 10 -2.91 -19.14 3.07
CA ASP A 10 -2.51 -20.03 1.98
C ASP A 10 -3.66 -20.24 1.00
N GLY A 11 -3.38 -20.03 -0.29
CA GLY A 11 -4.36 -20.30 -1.35
C GLY A 11 -4.39 -19.30 -2.50
N ARG A 12 -3.27 -18.63 -2.84
CA ARG A 12 -3.25 -17.73 -4.01
C ARG A 12 -2.48 -18.29 -5.19
N THR A 13 -3.05 -18.06 -6.37
CA THR A 13 -2.39 -18.28 -7.64
C THR A 13 -1.56 -17.04 -8.03
N ARG A 14 -0.44 -17.25 -8.73
CA ARG A 14 0.46 -16.17 -9.20
C ARG A 14 -0.25 -15.07 -10.01
N ALA A 15 -1.34 -15.43 -10.70
CA ALA A 15 -2.14 -14.50 -11.49
C ALA A 15 -2.90 -13.49 -10.61
N ALA A 16 -3.52 -13.96 -9.52
CA ALA A 16 -4.24 -13.11 -8.57
C ALA A 16 -3.29 -12.12 -7.89
N ASP A 17 -2.09 -12.58 -7.52
CA ASP A 17 -1.05 -11.72 -6.94
C ASP A 17 -0.57 -10.63 -7.91
N ARG A 18 -0.44 -10.93 -9.21
CA ARG A 18 -0.04 -9.94 -10.23
C ARG A 18 -1.14 -8.91 -10.47
N ALA A 19 -2.39 -9.35 -10.56
CA ALA A 19 -3.54 -8.46 -10.76
C ALA A 19 -3.64 -7.46 -9.61
N TYR A 20 -3.58 -7.96 -8.36
CA TYR A 20 -3.61 -7.16 -7.15
C TYR A 20 -2.48 -6.12 -7.09
N ARG A 21 -1.22 -6.54 -7.32
CA ARG A 21 -0.03 -5.65 -7.30
C ARG A 21 -0.15 -4.47 -8.25
N SER A 22 -0.89 -4.61 -9.35
CA SER A 22 -1.08 -3.53 -10.32
C SER A 22 -2.34 -2.70 -10.05
N ALA A 23 -3.34 -3.26 -9.38
CA ALA A 23 -4.64 -2.61 -9.18
C ALA A 23 -4.60 -1.57 -8.06
N VAL A 24 -4.02 -1.91 -6.90
CA VAL A 24 -4.05 -1.00 -5.74
C VAL A 24 -3.32 0.32 -6.02
N PRO A 25 -2.11 0.35 -6.61
CA PRO A 25 -1.45 1.61 -6.92
C PRO A 25 -2.23 2.48 -7.93
N ARG A 26 -2.95 1.86 -8.87
CA ARG A 26 -3.83 2.60 -9.81
C ARG A 26 -5.03 3.21 -9.08
N CYS A 27 -5.69 2.43 -8.22
CA CYS A 27 -6.82 2.91 -7.43
C CYS A 27 -6.42 4.05 -6.50
N GLN A 28 -5.28 3.94 -5.81
CA GLN A 28 -4.80 5.02 -4.94
C GLN A 28 -4.49 6.30 -5.70
N ARG A 29 -3.88 6.21 -6.89
CA ARG A 29 -3.66 7.39 -7.74
C ARG A 29 -4.97 8.04 -8.15
N ALA A 30 -5.96 7.27 -8.57
CA ALA A 30 -7.28 7.81 -8.92
C ALA A 30 -7.97 8.48 -7.70
N ILE A 31 -7.78 7.96 -6.49
CA ILE A 31 -8.25 8.58 -5.25
C ILE A 31 -7.56 9.92 -5.01
N ALA A 32 -6.24 9.97 -5.12
CA ALA A 32 -5.47 11.21 -4.96
C ALA A 32 -5.85 12.27 -6.01
N GLU A 33 -5.88 11.89 -7.29
CA GLU A 33 -6.29 12.77 -8.41
C GLU A 33 -7.71 13.32 -8.20
N SER A 34 -8.62 12.50 -7.66
CA SER A 34 -9.98 12.95 -7.34
C SER A 34 -9.98 13.94 -6.17
N ALA A 35 -9.25 13.66 -5.09
CA ALA A 35 -9.15 14.56 -3.95
C ALA A 35 -8.54 15.92 -4.33
N GLU A 36 -7.48 15.92 -5.13
CA GLU A 36 -6.87 17.14 -5.71
C GLU A 36 -7.89 17.94 -6.53
N ARG A 37 -8.67 17.26 -7.39
CA ARG A 37 -9.71 17.92 -8.21
C ARG A 37 -10.79 18.61 -7.39
N PHE A 38 -11.06 18.12 -6.18
CA PHE A 38 -12.04 18.69 -5.26
C PHE A 38 -11.41 19.57 -4.16
N ASP A 39 -10.13 19.92 -4.27
CA ASP A 39 -9.38 20.73 -3.29
C ASP A 39 -9.41 20.14 -1.86
N ALA A 40 -9.47 18.80 -1.77
CA ALA A 40 -9.45 18.08 -0.51
C ALA A 40 -8.00 17.80 -0.06
N SER A 41 -7.70 18.08 1.20
CA SER A 41 -6.37 17.83 1.79
C SER A 41 -6.12 16.36 2.15
N ASP A 42 -7.18 15.57 2.25
CA ASP A 42 -7.19 14.20 2.75
C ASP A 42 -8.15 13.31 1.97
N ALA A 43 -7.84 12.01 2.00
CA ALA A 43 -8.61 11.00 1.32
C ALA A 43 -8.54 9.66 2.06
N GLU A 44 -9.49 8.79 1.72
CA GLU A 44 -9.53 7.41 2.17
C GLU A 44 -8.80 6.54 1.14
N PHE A 45 -7.56 6.16 1.39
CA PHE A 45 -6.81 5.25 0.51
C PHE A 45 -7.20 3.79 0.77
N VAL A 46 -6.66 2.86 -0.03
CA VAL A 46 -6.86 1.40 0.17
C VAL A 46 -5.60 0.81 0.76
N CYS A 47 -5.75 -0.06 1.77
CA CYS A 47 -4.66 -0.79 2.42
C CYS A 47 -3.89 -1.67 1.42
N GLU A 48 -2.55 -1.54 1.40
CA GLU A 48 -1.64 -2.26 0.48
C GLU A 48 -0.98 -3.50 1.11
N CYS A 49 -1.65 -4.08 2.10
CA CYS A 49 -1.12 -5.24 2.79
C CYS A 49 -1.01 -6.43 1.83
N ALA A 50 -0.30 -7.47 2.27
CA ALA A 50 -0.21 -8.70 1.51
C ALA A 50 -1.55 -9.44 1.40
N ASP A 51 -2.64 -8.97 2.03
CA ASP A 51 -3.96 -9.55 1.87
C ASP A 51 -4.71 -9.02 0.63
N ALA A 52 -4.86 -9.82 -0.41
CA ALA A 52 -5.56 -9.46 -1.66
C ALA A 52 -7.08 -9.36 -1.51
N ALA A 53 -7.64 -9.89 -0.42
CA ALA A 53 -9.05 -9.68 -0.06
C ALA A 53 -9.24 -8.42 0.80
N CYS A 54 -8.16 -7.76 1.22
CA CYS A 54 -8.25 -6.55 2.03
C CYS A 54 -8.77 -5.39 1.19
N ALA A 55 -9.89 -4.81 1.64
CA ALA A 55 -10.48 -3.59 1.07
C ALA A 55 -10.57 -2.48 2.13
N GLU A 56 -9.85 -2.60 3.24
CA GLU A 56 -9.87 -1.63 4.32
C GLU A 56 -9.32 -0.27 3.88
N ARG A 57 -9.89 0.78 4.46
CA ARG A 57 -9.58 2.17 4.12
C ARG A 57 -8.51 2.75 5.04
N VAL A 58 -7.61 3.53 4.46
CA VAL A 58 -6.48 4.15 5.13
C VAL A 58 -6.64 5.67 5.02
N PRO A 59 -7.15 6.35 6.07
CA PRO A 59 -7.28 7.80 6.03
C PRO A 59 -5.91 8.46 6.11
N ALA A 60 -5.54 9.19 5.06
CA ALA A 60 -4.28 9.91 4.98
C ALA A 60 -4.44 11.22 4.19
N THR A 61 -3.58 12.20 4.51
CA THR A 61 -3.48 13.44 3.72
C THR A 61 -2.80 13.14 2.38
N LEU A 62 -3.04 13.99 1.38
CA LEU A 62 -2.30 13.92 0.10
C LEU A 62 -0.78 14.00 0.29
N VAL A 63 -0.29 14.83 1.21
CA VAL A 63 1.15 14.94 1.53
C VAL A 63 1.75 13.61 1.98
N HIS A 64 1.11 12.91 2.93
CA HIS A 64 1.53 11.58 3.36
C HIS A 64 1.45 10.54 2.23
N TYR A 65 0.45 10.63 1.35
CA TYR A 65 0.39 9.76 0.18
C TYR A 65 1.55 10.03 -0.78
N GLU A 66 1.89 11.29 -1.05
CA GLU A 66 3.05 11.66 -1.88
C GLU A 66 4.37 11.18 -1.27
N GLU A 67 4.53 11.29 0.06
CA GLU A 67 5.70 10.76 0.78
C GLU A 67 5.83 9.24 0.61
N VAL A 68 4.71 8.50 0.64
CA VAL A 68 4.73 7.07 0.36
C VAL A 68 5.13 6.84 -1.08
N ARG A 69 4.57 7.59 -2.03
CA ARG A 69 4.82 7.42 -3.47
C ARG A 69 6.21 7.88 -3.92
N SER A 70 6.95 8.64 -3.11
CA SER A 70 8.31 9.05 -3.44
C SER A 70 9.30 7.89 -3.45
N ASP A 71 8.99 6.77 -2.77
CA ASP A 71 9.71 5.51 -2.91
C ASP A 71 8.75 4.41 -3.39
N ALA A 72 9.09 3.76 -4.49
CA ALA A 72 8.32 2.65 -5.02
C ALA A 72 8.12 1.52 -4.00
N THR A 73 9.09 1.30 -3.10
CA THR A 73 9.06 0.21 -2.12
C THR A 73 8.26 0.53 -0.86
N HIS A 74 7.72 1.74 -0.74
CA HIS A 74 6.86 2.15 0.37
C HIS A 74 5.38 1.88 0.08
N PHE A 75 4.67 1.47 1.13
CA PHE A 75 3.26 1.07 1.06
C PHE A 75 2.47 1.60 2.26
N LEU A 76 1.20 1.94 2.04
CA LEU A 76 0.26 2.39 3.08
C LEU A 76 -0.54 1.22 3.65
N LEU A 77 -0.39 0.97 4.95
CA LEU A 77 -1.10 -0.09 5.66
C LEU A 77 -1.98 0.45 6.79
N VAL A 78 -3.06 -0.28 7.06
CA VAL A 78 -3.72 -0.26 8.37
C VAL A 78 -2.74 -0.83 9.41
N PRO A 79 -2.56 -0.20 10.59
CA PRO A 79 -1.67 -0.71 11.61
C PRO A 79 -2.08 -2.11 12.09
N GLY A 80 -1.12 -3.02 12.19
CA GLY A 80 -1.33 -4.42 12.51
C GLY A 80 -1.51 -5.33 11.29
N HIS A 81 -1.50 -4.78 10.06
CA HIS A 81 -1.54 -5.57 8.83
C HIS A 81 -0.16 -5.80 8.22
N GLU A 82 0.88 -5.25 8.83
CA GLU A 82 2.27 -5.55 8.48
C GLU A 82 2.60 -7.03 8.67
N VAL A 83 3.45 -7.55 7.78
CA VAL A 83 4.03 -8.89 7.89
C VAL A 83 5.51 -8.75 8.23
N GLU A 84 5.86 -8.84 9.52
CA GLU A 84 7.22 -8.58 10.04
C GLU A 84 8.34 -9.34 9.31
N GLU A 85 8.05 -10.54 8.80
CA GLU A 85 9.01 -11.36 8.04
C GLU A 85 9.36 -10.79 6.65
N MET A 86 8.56 -9.87 6.12
CA MET A 86 8.68 -9.33 4.75
C MET A 86 8.68 -7.80 4.68
N GLU A 87 8.22 -7.14 5.74
CA GLU A 87 7.92 -5.71 5.80
C GLU A 87 8.52 -5.08 7.04
N ARG A 88 9.11 -3.90 6.86
CA ARG A 88 9.63 -3.07 7.96
C ARG A 88 8.84 -1.78 8.00
N VAL A 89 8.32 -1.44 9.17
CA VAL A 89 7.70 -0.12 9.39
C VAL A 89 8.79 0.94 9.32
N VAL A 90 8.67 1.86 8.37
CA VAL A 90 9.60 3.00 8.23
C VAL A 90 9.06 4.26 8.89
N LYS A 91 7.73 4.42 8.96
CA LYS A 91 7.11 5.57 9.60
C LYS A 91 5.73 5.24 10.15
N ARG A 92 5.37 5.88 11.27
CA ARG A 92 4.01 5.92 11.83
C ARG A 92 3.63 7.37 12.12
N PRO A 93 3.25 8.16 11.10
CA PRO A 93 2.91 9.58 11.32
C PRO A 93 1.72 9.73 12.26
N HIS A 94 0.77 8.79 12.20
CA HIS A 94 -0.45 8.78 13.00
C HIS A 94 -0.83 7.36 13.44
N LYS A 95 -1.72 7.26 14.44
CA LYS A 95 -2.25 5.97 14.93
C LYS A 95 -3.14 5.23 13.91
N ARG A 96 -3.48 5.87 12.78
CA ARG A 96 -4.44 5.36 11.78
C ARG A 96 -3.79 4.65 10.60
N PHE A 97 -2.49 4.82 10.38
CA PHE A 97 -1.78 4.15 9.29
C PHE A 97 -0.30 3.96 9.58
N ALA A 98 0.30 2.98 8.92
CA ALA A 98 1.73 2.73 8.91
C ALA A 98 2.25 2.84 7.47
N ILE A 99 3.45 3.40 7.33
CA ILE A 99 4.22 3.34 6.10
C ILE A 99 5.23 2.22 6.28
N VAL A 100 5.20 1.24 5.39
CA VAL A 100 6.12 0.10 5.44
C VAL A 100 6.95 0.01 4.18
N GLU A 101 8.17 -0.47 4.32
CA GLU A 101 9.05 -0.86 3.23
C GLU A 101 9.03 -2.39 3.09
N LYS A 102 8.75 -2.89 1.89
CA LYS A 102 8.85 -4.33 1.57
C LYS A 102 10.30 -4.67 1.22
N PHE A 103 11.01 -5.36 2.11
CA PHE A 103 12.45 -5.63 1.95
C PHE A 103 12.78 -7.00 1.34
N ASN A 104 11.78 -7.85 1.04
CA ASN A 104 12.06 -9.06 0.28
C ASN A 104 12.60 -8.67 -1.10
N ALA A 105 13.85 -9.04 -1.40
CA ALA A 105 14.58 -8.62 -2.61
C ALA A 105 13.81 -8.91 -3.91
N ILE A 106 13.03 -9.99 -3.96
CA ILE A 106 12.20 -10.35 -5.11
C ILE A 106 11.03 -9.35 -5.25
N VAL A 107 10.40 -9.00 -4.13
CA VAL A 107 9.29 -8.03 -4.09
C VAL A 107 9.80 -6.63 -4.41
N ALA A 108 10.88 -6.17 -3.76
CA ALA A 108 11.48 -4.86 -3.99
C ALA A 108 11.87 -4.66 -5.47
N ARG A 109 12.52 -5.66 -6.09
CA ARG A 109 12.84 -5.63 -7.53
C ARG A 109 11.60 -5.56 -8.40
N THR A 110 10.59 -6.38 -8.11
CA THR A 110 9.34 -6.42 -8.90
C THR A 110 8.60 -5.10 -8.82
N VAL A 111 8.51 -4.52 -7.62
CA VAL A 111 7.82 -3.25 -7.37
C VAL A 111 8.53 -2.10 -8.07
N ARG A 112 9.86 -2.04 -8.02
CA ARG A 112 10.65 -1.03 -8.76
C ARG A 112 10.45 -1.14 -10.26
N GLN A 113 10.46 -2.35 -10.82
CA GLN A 113 10.25 -2.57 -12.26
C GLN A 113 8.83 -2.20 -12.73
N LEU A 114 7.82 -2.42 -11.88
CA LEU A 114 6.44 -2.11 -12.19
C LEU A 114 6.04 -0.68 -11.84
N ASN A 115 6.98 0.16 -11.40
CA ASN A 115 6.68 1.53 -11.04
C ASN A 115 6.49 2.37 -12.32
N PRO A 116 5.27 2.84 -12.65
CA PRO A 116 5.05 3.65 -13.85
C PRO A 116 5.73 5.03 -13.78
N ARG A 117 6.28 5.41 -12.62
CA ARG A 117 7.00 6.68 -12.41
C ARG A 117 8.50 6.60 -12.64
N THR A 118 9.06 5.43 -12.97
CA THR A 118 10.49 5.27 -13.31
C THR A 118 10.78 5.40 -14.80
N GLU A 119 9.78 5.61 -15.67
CA GLU A 119 9.98 5.83 -17.12
C GLU A 119 10.26 7.30 -17.50
N LEU A 120 10.49 8.17 -16.51
CA LEU A 120 10.97 9.54 -16.70
C LEU A 120 12.28 9.71 -15.95
N GLY A 121 13.38 9.43 -16.65
CA GLY A 121 14.76 9.61 -16.21
C GLY A 121 15.70 9.37 -17.37
#